data_AF-A0A833R8S6-F1
#
_entry.id   AF-A0A833R8S6-F1
#
_cell.length_a   1.000
_cell.length_b   1.000
_cell.length_c   1.000
_cell.angle_alpha   90.00
_cell.angle_beta   90.00
_cell.angle_gamma   90.00
#
_symmetry.space_group_name_H-M   'P 1'
#
loop_
_entity.id
_entity.type
_entity.pdbx_description
1 polymer ?
#
loop_
_entity_poly.entity_id
_entity_poly.type
_entity_poly.pdbx_seq_one_letter_code
_entity_poly.pdbx_strand_id
1 'polypeptide(L)'
;MRDAEAIIRGEISKEYIRVRARRGQATDSHSIAERIRREKISARMKTLQDLVPGCDKVIGKASMLDEIINYVQSLQNQVEELTS
;
A
#
# COMPACT_ATOMS: atom_id res chain seq x y z
N MET A 1 3.86 -23.94 1.22
CA MET A 1 3.06 -23.12 0.26
C MET A 1 1.80 -22.51 0.87
N ARG A 2 1.60 -22.50 2.20
CA ARG A 2 0.39 -21.89 2.83
C ARG A 2 0.64 -20.53 3.50
N ASP A 3 1.88 -20.07 3.55
CA ASP A 3 2.27 -18.94 4.40
C ASP A 3 2.17 -17.57 3.68
N ALA A 4 2.01 -17.56 2.36
CA ALA A 4 1.90 -16.32 1.56
C ALA A 4 0.48 -15.74 1.52
N GLU A 5 -0.56 -16.56 1.71
CA GLU A 5 -1.96 -16.11 1.63
C GLU A 5 -2.45 -15.42 2.91
N ALA A 6 -1.77 -15.64 4.05
CA ALA A 6 -2.12 -15.04 5.33
C ALA A 6 -1.87 -13.52 5.38
N ILE A 7 -0.95 -13.00 4.56
CA ILE A 7 -0.64 -11.56 4.49
C ILE A 7 -1.80 -10.77 3.86
N ILE A 8 -2.62 -11.42 3.03
CA ILE A 8 -3.73 -10.77 2.31
C ILE A 8 -4.98 -10.66 3.20
N ARG A 9 -5.22 -11.65 4.07
CA ARG A 9 -6.31 -11.65 5.06
C ARG A 9 -5.80 -11.15 6.40
N GLY A 10 -5.69 -9.83 6.51
CA GLY A 10 -5.49 -9.16 7.80
C GLY A 10 -6.69 -9.39 8.73
N GLU A 11 -6.80 -10.58 9.31
CA GLU A 11 -7.55 -10.81 10.54
C GLU A 11 -6.73 -10.25 11.69
N ILE A 12 -6.88 -8.94 11.89
CA ILE A 12 -6.45 -8.30 13.13
C ILE A 12 -7.40 -8.81 14.21
N SER A 13 -6.91 -9.76 14.99
CA SER A 13 -7.53 -10.24 16.23
C SER A 13 -7.98 -9.05 17.06
N LYS A 14 -9.28 -9.06 17.40
CA LYS A 14 -9.94 -8.07 18.24
C LYS A 14 -9.33 -8.07 19.65
N GLU A 15 -8.30 -7.26 19.86
CA GLU A 15 -7.91 -6.84 21.21
C GLU A 15 -7.99 -5.31 21.28
N TYR A 16 -9.21 -4.82 21.46
CA TYR A 16 -9.48 -3.41 21.69
C TYR A 16 -9.05 -3.06 23.13
N ILE A 17 -7.75 -2.81 23.32
CA ILE A 17 -7.26 -2.12 24.50
C ILE A 17 -7.91 -0.73 24.48
N ARG A 18 -8.89 -0.47 25.36
CA ARG A 18 -9.48 0.86 25.55
C ARG A 18 -8.49 1.78 26.27
N VAL A 19 -7.48 2.24 25.54
CA VAL A 19 -6.62 3.33 25.99
C VAL A 19 -7.43 4.62 25.91
N ARG A 20 -7.45 5.41 26.99
CA ARG A 20 -8.13 6.72 27.03
C ARG A 20 -7.66 7.58 25.86
N ALA A 21 -8.62 7.93 25.00
CA ALA A 21 -8.33 8.71 23.81
C ALA A 21 -7.84 10.11 24.15
N ARG A 22 -6.70 10.54 23.57
CA ARG A 22 -6.21 11.93 23.66
C ARG A 22 -7.11 12.83 22.81
N ARG A 23 -7.24 14.12 23.19
CA ARG A 23 -8.03 15.13 22.45
C ARG A 23 -7.66 15.10 20.96
N GLY A 24 -8.63 14.84 20.08
CA GLY A 24 -8.43 14.69 18.63
C GLY A 24 -8.35 13.25 18.11
N GLN A 25 -8.40 12.23 18.98
CA GLN A 25 -8.52 10.83 18.55
C GLN A 25 -9.98 10.50 18.23
N ALA A 26 -10.21 10.05 17.01
CA ALA A 26 -11.49 9.50 16.60
C ALA A 26 -11.63 8.08 17.19
N THR A 27 -12.58 7.92 18.12
CA THR A 27 -12.80 6.70 18.91
C THR A 27 -13.97 5.87 18.41
N ASP A 28 -14.71 6.38 17.42
CA ASP A 28 -15.81 5.67 16.80
C ASP A 28 -15.27 4.55 15.90
N SER A 29 -16.03 3.45 15.80
CA SER A 29 -15.62 2.29 15.01
C SER A 29 -15.37 2.63 13.53
N HIS A 30 -16.06 3.66 13.00
CA HIS A 30 -15.97 4.04 11.60
C HIS A 30 -14.66 4.75 11.29
N SER A 31 -14.24 5.69 12.13
CA SER A 31 -12.94 6.37 11.98
C SER A 31 -11.75 5.43 12.19
N ILE A 32 -11.86 4.45 13.08
CA ILE A 32 -10.84 3.40 13.25
C ILE A 32 -10.73 2.56 11.97
N ALA A 33 -11.85 2.13 11.40
CA ALA A 33 -11.86 1.36 10.15
C ALA A 33 -11.26 2.16 8.98
N GLU A 34 -11.61 3.44 8.86
CA GLU A 34 -11.05 4.31 7.82
C GLU A 34 -9.54 4.53 8.00
N ARG A 35 -9.06 4.68 9.23
CA ARG A 35 -7.62 4.78 9.52
C ARG A 35 -6.87 3.52 9.04
N ILE A 36 -7.37 2.33 9.39
CA ILE A 36 -6.77 1.05 8.95
C ILE A 36 -6.75 0.97 7.42
N ARG A 37 -7.83 1.40 6.74
CA ARG A 37 -7.88 1.44 5.27
C ARG A 37 -6.80 2.36 4.69
N ARG A 38 -6.61 3.56 5.26
CA ARG A 38 -5.57 4.52 4.84
C ARG A 38 -4.16 4.01 5.08
N GLU A 39 -3.93 3.34 6.21
CA GLU A 39 -2.65 2.70 6.53
C GLU A 39 -2.33 1.58 5.53
N LYS A 40 -3.32 0.73 5.18
CA LYS A 40 -3.16 -0.31 4.15
C LYS A 40 -2.82 0.27 2.78
N ILE A 41 -3.48 1.37 2.37
CA ILE A 41 -3.17 2.08 1.13
C ILE A 41 -1.73 2.63 1.16
N SER A 42 -1.33 3.23 2.28
CA SER A 42 0.00 3.84 2.42
C SER A 42 1.11 2.78 2.40
N ALA A 43 0.89 1.62 3.02
CA ALA A 43 1.81 0.49 2.97
C ALA A 43 1.98 -0.07 1.55
N ARG A 44 0.87 -0.21 0.81
CA ARG A 44 0.91 -0.62 -0.61
C ARG A 44 1.63 0.41 -1.47
N MET A 45 1.38 1.70 -1.24
CA MET A 45 2.06 2.78 -1.97
C MET A 45 3.57 2.75 -1.76
N LYS A 46 4.01 2.54 -0.51
CA LYS A 46 5.43 2.36 -0.20
C LYS A 46 6.04 1.14 -0.87
N THR A 47 5.32 0.01 -0.86
CA THR A 47 5.79 -1.21 -1.54
C THR A 47 5.98 -0.97 -3.03
N LEU A 48 5.05 -0.24 -3.68
CA LEU A 48 5.19 0.13 -5.09
C LEU A 48 6.41 1.05 -5.31
N GLN A 49 6.61 2.03 -4.44
CA GLN A 49 7.77 2.92 -4.51
C GLN A 49 9.10 2.15 -4.40
N ASP A 50 9.18 1.17 -3.50
CA ASP A 50 10.40 0.38 -3.28
C ASP A 50 10.72 -0.56 -4.47
N LEU A 51 9.71 -0.93 -5.27
CA LEU A 51 9.87 -1.82 -6.43
C LEU A 51 10.25 -1.08 -7.72
N VAL A 52 9.84 0.19 -7.86
CA VAL A 52 10.03 0.94 -9.10
C VAL A 52 11.32 1.78 -9.03
N PRO A 53 12.29 1.55 -9.93
CA PRO A 53 13.52 2.35 -9.98
C PRO A 53 13.23 3.84 -10.14
N GLY A 54 13.86 4.69 -9.33
CA GLY A 54 13.74 6.15 -9.42
C GLY A 54 12.47 6.75 -8.80
N CYS A 55 11.56 5.91 -8.29
CA CYS A 55 10.32 6.34 -7.65
C CYS A 55 10.54 6.98 -6.27
N ASP A 56 11.71 6.76 -5.66
CA ASP A 56 12.18 7.37 -4.40
C ASP A 56 12.29 8.90 -4.47
N LYS A 57 12.58 9.44 -5.67
CA LYS A 57 12.79 10.87 -5.91
C LYS A 57 11.53 11.62 -6.32
N VAL A 58 10.46 10.90 -6.59
CA VAL A 58 9.21 11.48 -7.12
C VAL A 58 8.41 12.11 -5.98
N ILE A 59 8.13 13.40 -6.12
CA ILE A 59 7.36 14.15 -5.12
C ILE A 59 5.88 14.09 -5.49
N GLY A 60 5.08 13.58 -4.56
CA GLY A 60 3.62 13.56 -4.68
C GLY A 60 3.06 12.24 -5.21
N LYS A 61 1.86 11.90 -4.74
CA LYS A 61 1.24 10.58 -4.99
C LYS A 61 0.78 10.37 -6.43
N ALA A 62 0.36 11.44 -7.12
CA ALA A 62 -0.09 11.34 -8.51
C ALA A 62 1.09 11.02 -9.43
N SER A 63 2.14 11.85 -9.39
CA SER A 63 3.35 11.64 -10.18
C SER A 63 4.04 10.31 -9.86
N MET A 64 4.02 9.86 -8.61
CA MET A 64 4.51 8.53 -8.23
C MET A 64 3.78 7.41 -8.99
N LEU A 65 2.45 7.51 -9.07
CA LEU A 65 1.63 6.54 -9.79
C LEU A 65 1.87 6.58 -11.30
N ASP A 66 2.08 7.76 -11.87
CA ASP A 66 2.41 7.91 -13.29
C ASP A 66 3.73 7.19 -13.63
N GLU A 67 4.77 7.37 -12.81
CA GLU A 67 6.05 6.68 -12.99
C GLU A 67 5.92 5.15 -12.84
N ILE A 68 5.09 4.69 -11.89
CA ILE A 68 4.82 3.26 -11.73
C ILE A 68 4.14 2.69 -12.99
N ILE A 69 3.17 3.41 -13.56
CA ILE A 69 2.48 2.99 -14.78
C ILE A 69 3.47 2.90 -15.94
N ASN A 70 4.33 3.92 -16.11
CA ASN A 70 5.35 3.94 -17.16
C ASN A 70 6.31 2.75 -17.01
N TYR A 71 6.76 2.44 -15.79
CA TYR A 71 7.65 1.32 -15.55
C TYR A 71 7.01 -0.02 -15.92
N VAL A 72 5.74 -0.25 -15.53
CA VAL A 72 5.01 -1.47 -15.90
C VAL A 72 4.87 -1.62 -17.41
N GLN A 73 4.52 -0.55 -18.13
CA GLN A 73 4.44 -0.56 -19.59
C GLN A 73 5.80 -0.88 -20.23
N SER A 74 6.88 -0.30 -19.72
CA SER A 74 8.23 -0.59 -20.23
C SER A 74 8.63 -2.07 -20.05
N LEU A 75 8.23 -2.69 -18.93
CA LEU A 75 8.48 -4.10 -18.66
C LEU A 75 7.65 -5.00 -19.60
N GLN A 76 6.39 -4.63 -19.87
CA GLN A 76 5.55 -5.35 -20.82
C GLN A 76 6.18 -5.37 -22.22
N ASN A 77 6.65 -4.22 -22.70
CA ASN A 77 7.31 -4.12 -24.00
C ASN A 77 8.60 -4.97 -24.04
N GLN A 78 9.42 -4.94 -23.00
CA GLN A 78 10.63 -5.78 -22.92
C GLN A 78 10.32 -7.28 -22.97
N VAL A 79 9.25 -7.71 -22.32
CA VAL A 79 8.82 -9.12 -22.36
C VAL A 79 8.34 -9.48 -23.76
N GLU A 80 7.58 -8.61 -24.43
CA GLU A 80 7.12 -8.82 -25.80
C GLU A 80 8.28 -8.92 -26.79
N GLU A 81 9.29 -8.05 -26.65
CA GLU A 81 10.52 -8.09 -27.47
C GLU A 81 11.32 -9.39 -27.28
N LEU A 82 11.40 -9.92 -26.06
CA LEU A 82 12.14 -11.15 -25.77
C LEU A 82 11.37 -12.43 -26.14
N THR A 83 10.05 -12.32 -26.36
CA THR A 83 9.18 -13.45 -26.70
C THR A 83 8.74 -13.46 -28.16
N SER A 84 9.03 -12.39 -28.91
CA SER A 84 8.86 -12.29 -30.37
C SER A 84 10.11 -12.76 -31.10
#